data_AF-B2L531-F1
#
_entry.id   AF-B2L531-F1
#
_cell.length_a   1.000
_cell.length_b   1.000
_cell.length_c   1.000
_cell.angle_alpha   90.00
_cell.angle_beta   90.00
_cell.angle_gamma   90.00
#
_symmetry.space_group_name_H-M   'P 1'
#
loop_
_entity.id
_entity.type
_entity.pdbx_description
1 polymer ?
#
loop_
_entity_poly.entity_id
_entity_poly.type
_entity_poly.pdbx_seq_one_letter_code
_entity_poly.pdbx_strand_id
1 'polypeptide(L)' 'REDYKVRVDEYDFSKPLQGQQKKSFSEHWRKHTLSYVDKKGKVSLEYRPVIDTTL' A
#
# COMPACT_ATOMS: atom_id res chain seq x y z
N ARG A 1 -13.44 -1.15 -2.80
CA ARG A 1 -14.02 0.18 -3.08
C ARG A 1 -14.79 0.05 -4.40
N GLU A 2 -16.06 0.46 -4.51
CA GLU A 2 -16.81 0.23 -5.77
C GLU A 2 -16.22 1.03 -6.95
N ASP A 3 -15.57 2.14 -6.62
CA ASP A 3 -14.76 3.00 -7.47
C ASP A 3 -13.31 2.51 -7.68
N TYR A 4 -12.82 1.59 -6.83
CA TYR A 4 -11.50 0.94 -6.95
C TYR A 4 -11.61 -0.53 -6.54
N LYS A 5 -12.03 -1.36 -7.49
CA LYS A 5 -12.42 -2.77 -7.25
C LYS A 5 -11.23 -3.72 -7.13
N VAL A 6 -10.09 -3.36 -7.71
CA VAL A 6 -8.90 -4.22 -7.78
C VAL A 6 -7.91 -3.93 -6.64
N ARG A 7 -7.25 -4.98 -6.15
CA ARG A 7 -6.12 -4.83 -5.23
C ARG A 7 -4.89 -4.39 -6.02
N VAL A 8 -4.24 -3.32 -5.58
CA VAL A 8 -3.06 -2.75 -6.25
C VAL A 8 -1.84 -3.00 -5.38
N ASP A 9 -1.07 -4.02 -5.73
CA ASP A 9 0.18 -4.37 -5.06
C ASP A 9 1.39 -3.84 -5.87
N GLU A 10 2.59 -4.02 -5.34
CA GLU A 10 3.86 -3.66 -5.95
C GLU A 10 4.15 -4.42 -7.26
N TYR A 11 3.51 -5.59 -7.42
CA TYR A 11 3.46 -6.38 -8.65
C TYR A 11 2.02 -6.81 -8.94
N ASP A 12 1.76 -7.19 -10.19
CA ASP A 12 0.53 -7.89 -10.55
C ASP A 12 0.70 -9.39 -10.28
N PHE A 13 0.37 -9.80 -9.05
CA PHE A 13 0.44 -11.20 -8.62
C PHE A 13 -0.58 -12.12 -9.30
N SER A 14 -1.48 -11.60 -10.15
CA SER A 14 -2.34 -12.44 -10.99
C SER A 14 -1.63 -12.98 -12.24
N LYS A 15 -0.43 -12.46 -12.54
CA LYS A 15 0.38 -12.79 -13.71
C LYS A 15 1.77 -13.28 -13.32
N PRO A 16 2.51 -13.93 -14.23
CA PRO A 16 3.91 -14.25 -14.02
C PRO A 16 4.72 -12.98 -13.69
N LEU A 17 5.59 -13.07 -12.67
CA LEU A 17 6.43 -11.94 -12.24
C LEU A 17 7.58 -11.63 -13.22
N GLN A 18 7.91 -12.58 -14.10
CA GLN A 18 8.99 -12.43 -15.06
C GLN A 18 8.73 -11.23 -15.98
N GLY A 19 9.65 -10.25 -15.97
CA GLY A 19 9.55 -9.04 -16.78
C GLY A 19 8.59 -7.97 -16.25
N GLN A 20 7.96 -8.18 -15.08
CA GLN A 20 7.20 -7.11 -14.44
C GLN A 20 8.12 -6.08 -13.78
N GLN A 21 7.74 -4.82 -13.88
CA GLN A 21 8.41 -3.74 -13.15
C GLN A 21 7.71 -3.52 -11.81
N LYS A 22 8.51 -3.49 -10.73
CA LYS A 22 8.02 -3.16 -9.40
C LYS A 22 7.52 -1.72 -9.36
N LYS A 23 6.29 -1.51 -8.89
CA LYS A 23 5.76 -0.17 -8.63
C LYS A 23 6.47 0.48 -7.44
N SER A 24 6.62 1.80 -7.46
CA SER A 24 7.18 2.53 -6.32
C SER A 24 6.23 2.52 -5.12
N PHE A 25 6.75 2.75 -3.91
CA PHE A 25 5.96 2.69 -2.66
C PHE A 25 4.75 3.64 -2.65
N SER A 26 4.84 4.77 -3.36
CA SER A 26 3.74 5.73 -3.53
C SER A 26 2.62 5.21 -4.45
N GLU A 27 2.90 4.25 -5.34
CA GLU A 27 2.02 3.84 -6.44
C GLU A 27 1.26 2.52 -6.20
N HIS A 28 1.46 1.87 -5.04
CA HIS A 28 0.71 0.69 -4.64
C HIS A 28 0.10 0.85 -3.23
N TRP A 29 -0.84 -0.04 -2.90
CA TRP A 29 -1.63 -0.01 -1.67
C TRP A 29 -1.34 -1.15 -0.70
N ARG A 30 -0.45 -2.10 -1.04
CA ARG A 30 0.10 -3.08 -0.09
C ARG A 30 1.02 -2.42 0.95
N LYS A 31 0.42 -1.68 1.88
CA LYS A 31 1.08 -0.92 2.95
C LYS A 31 0.10 -0.67 4.09
N HIS A 32 0.61 -0.52 5.31
CA HIS A 32 -0.21 -0.17 6.46
C HIS A 32 -0.42 1.35 6.51
N THR A 33 -1.66 1.77 6.72
CA THR A 33 -2.01 3.17 7.02
C THR A 33 -1.70 3.47 8.49
N LEU A 34 -0.92 4.51 8.74
CA LEU A 34 -0.66 5.09 10.05
C LEU A 34 -1.46 6.39 10.15
N SER A 35 -2.37 6.47 11.12
CA SER A 35 -3.22 7.66 11.32
C SER A 35 -2.82 8.41 12.58
N TYR A 36 -2.56 9.71 12.43
CA TYR A 36 -2.25 10.62 13.52
C TYR A 36 -3.32 11.71 13.57
N VAL A 37 -3.79 12.06 14.77
CA VAL A 37 -4.79 13.12 14.97
C VAL A 37 -4.18 14.21 15.83
N ASP A 38 -4.24 15.46 15.36
CA ASP A 38 -3.80 16.61 16.14
C ASP A 38 -4.88 17.04 17.16
N LYS A 39 -4.51 17.97 18.07
CA LYS A 39 -5.45 18.50 19.08
C LYS A 39 -6.63 19.29 18.50
N LYS A 40 -6.54 19.70 17.23
CA LYS A 40 -7.58 20.44 16.49
C LYS A 40 -8.44 19.51 15.63
N GLY A 41 -8.20 18.20 15.66
CA GLY A 41 -8.91 17.19 14.87
C GLY A 41 -8.39 17.00 13.44
N LYS A 42 -7.28 17.63 13.04
CA LYS A 42 -6.64 17.35 11.75
C LYS A 42 -6.05 15.95 11.77
N VAL A 43 -6.40 15.16 10.76
CA VAL A 43 -5.87 13.81 10.56
C VAL A 43 -4.71 13.87 9.55
N SER A 44 -3.55 13.35 9.94
CA SER A 44 -2.42 13.09 9.07
C SER A 44 -2.29 11.59 8.85
N LEU A 45 -2.06 11.19 7.60
CA LEU A 45 -1.88 9.80 7.22
C LEU A 45 -0.47 9.58 6.70
N GLU A 46 0.20 8.57 7.23
CA GLU A 46 1.48 8.06 6.74
C GLU A 46 1.35 6.58 6.40
N TYR A 47 2.36 6.02 5.74
CA TYR A 47 2.34 4.63 5.30
C TYR A 47 3.64 3.92 5.66
N ARG A 48 3.53 2.69 6.17
CA ARG A 48 4.68 1.80 6.39
C ARG A 48 4.55 0.50 5.59
N PRO A 49 5.66 -0.13 5.17
CA PRO A 49 5.62 -1.41 4.47
C PRO A 49 5.06 -2.52 5.35
N VAL A 50 4.49 -3.54 4.69
CA VAL A 50 4.16 -4.83 5.32
C VAL A 50 5.47 -5.59 5.55
N ILE A 51 5.61 -6.25 6.69
CA ILE A 51 6.75 -7.14 6.96
C ILE A 51 6.35 -8.53 6.48
N ASP A 52 6.94 -8.99 5.38
CA ASP A 52 6.64 -10.29 4.79
C ASP A 52 7.46 -11.44 5.44
N THR A 53 8.47 -11.10 6.25
CA THR A 53 9.30 -12.06 7.00
C THR A 53 8.74 -12.31 8.39
N THR A 54 9.01 -13.49 8.95
CA THR A 54 8.69 -13.79 10.35
C THR A 54 9.56 -12.97 11.31
N LEU A 55 8.99 -12.61 12.46
CA LEU A 55 9.67 -11.94 13.57
C LEU A 55 10.62 -12.89 14.32
#